data_AF-A0A2N2ZEA4-F1
#
_entry.id   AF-A0A2N2ZEA4-F1
#
_cell.length_a   1.000
_cell.length_b   1.000
_cell.length_c   1.000
_cell.angle_alpha   90.00
_cell.angle_beta   90.00
_cell.angle_gamma   90.00
#
_symmetry.space_group_name_H-M   'P 1'
#
loop_
_entity.id
_entity.type
_entity.pdbx_description
1 polymer ?
#
loop_
_entity_poly.entity_id
_entity_poly.type
_entity_poly.pdbx_seq_one_letter_code
_entity_poly.pdbx_strand_id
1 'polypeptide(L)'
;MKNIFKFLLFVTSIAFSQQKERTLVWEENFDGNQLDTAVWNFELGNGCPHNCGWGNNELQFYTDQNHRLENGYLIITAKKENGRVTSTRITTQGKKEFKYGRIEARLDIPTGKGIWPAFWMLGSNIKEVGWPKSGEIDIMEYVGKLPKTIYNSIHTQSSHGNTINNAKAIFENVEEGFHTYAIDWTAEKIDFFVDDVLAYTYAPTDKTEATWPFDQPFFVLINMAVGGNFGGPEVDESIYPSVYKIDYVKVWQ
;
A
#
# COMPACT_ATOMS: atom_id res chain seq x y z
N MET A 1 -71.87 -28.44 -12.06
CA MET A 1 -70.84 -27.73 -11.26
C MET A 1 -69.50 -28.37 -11.55
N LYS A 2 -68.66 -27.76 -12.41
CA LYS A 2 -67.31 -28.23 -12.73
C LYS A 2 -66.32 -27.19 -12.22
N ASN A 3 -65.57 -27.53 -11.16
CA ASN A 3 -64.51 -26.70 -10.62
C ASN A 3 -63.24 -26.92 -11.46
N ILE A 4 -62.81 -25.88 -12.18
CA ILE A 4 -61.53 -25.85 -12.89
C ILE A 4 -60.52 -25.21 -11.95
N PHE A 5 -59.60 -26.02 -11.42
CA PHE A 5 -58.43 -25.57 -10.67
C PHE A 5 -57.40 -25.02 -11.66
N LYS A 6 -57.14 -23.72 -11.65
CA LYS A 6 -56.04 -23.11 -12.40
C LYS A 6 -54.77 -23.18 -11.55
N PHE A 7 -53.85 -24.04 -11.95
CA PHE A 7 -52.50 -24.09 -11.36
C PHE A 7 -51.66 -22.99 -12.02
N LEU A 8 -51.31 -21.96 -11.27
CA LEU A 8 -50.41 -20.90 -11.72
C LEU A 8 -48.98 -21.37 -11.45
N LEU A 9 -48.23 -21.72 -12.51
CA LEU A 9 -46.79 -21.99 -12.39
C LEU A 9 -46.06 -20.66 -12.23
N PHE A 10 -45.53 -20.39 -11.03
CA PHE A 10 -44.58 -19.31 -10.80
C PHE A 10 -43.20 -19.80 -11.28
N VAL A 11 -42.74 -19.30 -12.41
CA VAL A 11 -41.36 -19.50 -12.86
C VAL A 11 -40.52 -18.41 -12.19
N THR A 12 -39.82 -18.76 -11.11
CA THR A 12 -38.80 -17.90 -10.50
C THR A 12 -37.54 -17.96 -11.36
N SER A 13 -37.33 -16.93 -12.18
CA SER A 13 -36.05 -16.69 -12.84
C SER A 13 -35.03 -16.25 -11.79
N ILE A 14 -34.22 -17.19 -11.30
CA ILE A 14 -33.03 -16.87 -10.51
C ILE A 14 -31.98 -16.35 -11.49
N ALA A 15 -31.83 -15.03 -11.55
CA ALA A 15 -30.70 -14.41 -12.23
C ALA A 15 -29.46 -14.65 -11.34
N PHE A 16 -28.64 -15.64 -11.69
CA PHE A 16 -27.29 -15.72 -11.17
C PHE A 16 -26.51 -14.54 -11.75
N SER A 17 -26.27 -13.53 -10.92
CA SER A 17 -25.25 -12.52 -11.21
C SER A 17 -23.92 -13.27 -11.32
N GLN A 18 -23.36 -13.33 -12.52
CA GLN A 18 -22.05 -13.90 -12.76
C GLN A 18 -21.04 -12.93 -12.16
N GLN A 19 -20.67 -13.13 -10.89
CA GLN A 19 -19.58 -12.39 -10.26
C GLN A 19 -18.34 -12.71 -11.09
N LYS A 20 -17.82 -11.69 -11.79
CA LYS A 20 -16.65 -11.83 -12.64
C LYS A 20 -15.48 -12.20 -11.73
N GLU A 21 -15.03 -13.45 -11.79
CA GLU A 21 -13.86 -13.89 -11.04
C GLU A 21 -12.63 -13.13 -11.55
N ARG A 22 -11.85 -12.57 -10.63
CA ARG A 22 -10.59 -11.92 -10.98
C ARG A 22 -9.54 -12.97 -11.30
N THR A 23 -8.68 -12.67 -12.26
CA THR A 23 -7.54 -13.50 -12.66
C THR A 23 -6.25 -12.88 -12.13
N LEU A 24 -5.30 -13.71 -11.67
CA LEU A 24 -3.97 -13.24 -11.27
C LEU A 24 -3.22 -12.76 -12.52
N VAL A 25 -2.86 -11.48 -12.56
CA VAL A 25 -2.18 -10.86 -13.72
C VAL A 25 -0.71 -10.56 -13.46
N TRP A 26 -0.32 -10.42 -12.20
CA TRP A 26 1.08 -10.26 -11.80
C TRP A 26 1.28 -10.71 -10.35
N GLU A 27 2.44 -11.31 -10.09
CA GLU A 27 2.92 -11.62 -8.75
C GLU A 27 4.43 -11.41 -8.65
N GLU A 28 4.87 -11.03 -7.47
CA GLU A 28 6.26 -10.97 -7.03
C GLU A 28 6.35 -11.77 -5.73
N ASN A 29 7.05 -12.91 -5.76
CA ASN A 29 7.20 -13.82 -4.62
C ASN A 29 8.60 -13.72 -3.98
N PHE A 30 9.48 -12.85 -4.49
CA PHE A 30 10.83 -12.62 -3.94
C PHE A 30 11.70 -13.89 -3.79
N ASP A 31 11.46 -14.91 -4.61
CA ASP A 31 12.17 -16.20 -4.61
C ASP A 31 13.61 -16.13 -5.18
N GLY A 32 13.98 -15.00 -5.77
CA GLY A 32 15.30 -14.78 -6.34
C GLY A 32 16.41 -14.60 -5.31
N ASN A 33 17.66 -14.56 -5.77
CA ASN A 33 18.81 -14.23 -4.91
C ASN A 33 19.09 -12.72 -4.82
N GLN A 34 18.46 -11.93 -5.69
CA GLN A 34 18.59 -10.48 -5.78
C GLN A 34 17.27 -9.91 -6.28
N LEU A 35 16.98 -8.65 -5.93
CA LEU A 35 15.78 -7.97 -6.40
C LEU A 35 15.79 -7.86 -7.92
N ASP A 36 14.67 -8.23 -8.58
CA ASP A 36 14.58 -8.13 -10.03
C ASP A 36 14.52 -6.66 -10.47
N THR A 37 15.62 -6.17 -11.03
CA THR A 37 15.73 -4.79 -11.51
C THR A 37 14.99 -4.55 -12.83
N ALA A 38 14.40 -5.56 -13.46
CA ALA A 38 13.39 -5.37 -14.50
C ALA A 38 12.02 -4.96 -13.93
N VAL A 39 11.80 -5.21 -12.63
CA VAL A 39 10.55 -4.89 -11.92
C VAL A 39 10.72 -3.71 -10.98
N TRP A 40 11.79 -3.69 -10.20
CA TRP A 40 12.00 -2.73 -9.12
C TRP A 40 13.08 -1.70 -9.42
N ASN A 41 12.84 -0.46 -9.02
CA ASN A 41 13.81 0.63 -8.94
C ASN A 41 14.17 0.86 -7.48
N PHE A 42 15.42 1.24 -7.20
CA PHE A 42 15.78 1.81 -5.90
C PHE A 42 15.62 3.33 -5.94
N GLU A 43 14.96 3.89 -4.93
CA GLU A 43 15.04 5.32 -4.65
C GLU A 43 16.10 5.56 -3.59
N LEU A 44 17.17 6.25 -3.99
CA LEU A 44 18.36 6.40 -3.17
C LEU A 44 18.41 7.77 -2.50
N GLY A 45 19.02 7.80 -1.32
CA GLY A 45 19.28 9.02 -0.59
C GLY A 45 18.15 9.49 0.32
N ASN A 46 18.15 10.79 0.60
CA ASN A 46 17.22 11.44 1.51
C ASN A 46 16.23 12.38 0.78
N GLY A 47 16.04 12.15 -0.53
CA GLY A 47 15.15 12.95 -1.38
C GLY A 47 15.71 14.31 -1.87
N CYS A 48 16.91 14.71 -1.43
CA CYS A 48 17.53 15.95 -1.90
C CYS A 48 18.01 15.88 -3.37
N PRO A 49 18.06 17.02 -4.10
CA PRO A 49 17.75 18.37 -3.64
C PRO A 49 16.26 18.75 -3.72
N HIS A 50 15.42 17.91 -4.34
CA HIS A 50 14.06 18.29 -4.72
C HIS A 50 13.01 18.07 -3.62
N ASN A 51 13.21 17.08 -2.76
CA ASN A 51 12.28 16.70 -1.70
C ASN A 51 13.05 16.20 -0.47
N CYS A 52 13.97 17.03 0.05
CA CYS A 52 14.82 16.68 1.19
C CYS A 52 14.02 16.16 2.40
N GLY A 53 14.53 15.14 3.08
CA GLY A 53 13.81 14.43 4.14
C GLY A 53 12.54 13.73 3.63
N TRP A 54 12.50 13.41 2.33
CA TRP A 54 11.35 12.88 1.61
C TRP A 54 10.05 13.68 1.80
N GLY A 55 10.18 14.98 2.08
CA GLY A 55 9.05 15.90 2.32
C GLY A 55 8.49 15.86 3.76
N ASN A 56 8.97 14.92 4.57
CA ASN A 56 8.45 14.63 5.91
C ASN A 56 9.51 14.72 7.01
N ASN A 57 10.66 15.34 6.76
CA ASN A 57 11.80 15.37 7.70
C ASN A 57 12.26 13.97 8.14
N GLU A 58 12.13 12.99 7.25
CA GLU A 58 12.58 11.62 7.49
C GLU A 58 14.10 11.55 7.69
N LEU A 59 14.56 10.68 8.61
CA LEU A 59 15.96 10.63 9.05
C LEU A 59 16.83 9.68 8.22
N GLN A 60 16.22 8.69 7.58
CA GLN A 60 16.96 7.66 6.86
C GLN A 60 17.52 8.17 5.52
N PHE A 61 18.65 7.61 5.15
CA PHE A 61 19.16 7.64 3.79
C PHE A 61 18.86 6.28 3.14
N TYR A 62 18.02 6.24 2.11
CA TYR A 62 17.70 5.00 1.42
C TYR A 62 18.89 4.50 0.60
N THR A 63 19.13 3.19 0.64
CA THR A 63 20.22 2.51 -0.09
C THR A 63 19.72 1.22 -0.76
N ASP A 64 20.52 0.70 -1.68
CA ASP A 64 20.37 -0.63 -2.28
C ASP A 64 21.10 -1.73 -1.47
N GLN A 65 21.63 -1.43 -0.27
CA GLN A 65 22.36 -2.37 0.60
C GLN A 65 21.60 -2.73 1.89
N ASN A 66 20.42 -2.14 2.09
CA ASN A 66 19.56 -2.34 3.26
C ASN A 66 18.47 -3.39 3.03
N HIS A 67 18.55 -4.15 1.94
CA HIS A 67 17.61 -5.23 1.65
C HIS A 67 18.35 -6.52 1.31
N ARG A 68 17.65 -7.65 1.44
CA ARG A 68 18.06 -8.93 0.89
C ARG A 68 16.84 -9.77 0.55
N LEU A 69 17.00 -10.72 -0.36
CA LEU A 69 16.03 -11.78 -0.59
C LEU A 69 16.50 -13.03 0.16
N GLU A 70 15.64 -13.61 0.98
CA GLU A 70 15.99 -14.76 1.82
C GLU A 70 14.72 -15.57 2.14
N ASN A 71 14.74 -16.87 1.83
CA ASN A 71 13.64 -17.81 2.09
C ASN A 71 12.28 -17.39 1.49
N GLY A 72 12.27 -16.82 0.29
CA GLY A 72 11.04 -16.33 -0.36
C GLY A 72 10.53 -15.00 0.21
N TYR A 73 11.35 -14.27 0.95
CA TYR A 73 10.98 -12.96 1.50
C TYR A 73 11.91 -11.87 0.96
N LEU A 74 11.34 -10.71 0.63
CA LEU A 74 12.07 -9.46 0.67
C LEU A 74 12.19 -9.00 2.12
N ILE A 75 13.42 -8.82 2.59
CA ILE A 75 13.72 -8.36 3.94
C ILE A 75 14.39 -6.99 3.86
N ILE A 76 13.67 -5.94 4.25
CA ILE A 76 14.21 -4.59 4.42
C ILE A 76 14.68 -4.42 5.86
N THR A 77 15.88 -3.89 6.06
CA THR A 77 16.46 -3.67 7.39
C THR A 77 16.87 -2.21 7.58
N ALA A 78 16.23 -1.53 8.51
CA ALA A 78 16.62 -0.18 8.94
C ALA A 78 17.76 -0.32 9.96
N LYS A 79 18.84 0.40 9.74
CA LYS A 79 20.07 0.32 10.55
C LYS A 79 20.54 1.71 10.93
N LYS A 80 21.22 1.81 12.08
CA LYS A 80 22.00 2.98 12.46
C LYS A 80 23.47 2.58 12.55
N GLU A 81 24.28 3.04 11.61
CA GLU A 81 25.71 2.74 11.54
C GLU A 81 26.50 4.05 11.42
N ASN A 82 27.53 4.22 12.26
CA ASN A 82 28.37 5.43 12.29
C ASN A 82 27.56 6.74 12.38
N GLY A 83 26.46 6.74 13.14
CA GLY A 83 25.57 7.89 13.31
C GLY A 83 24.60 8.15 12.15
N ARG A 84 24.62 7.33 11.08
CA ARG A 84 23.72 7.45 9.94
C ARG A 84 22.63 6.40 9.98
N VAL A 85 21.39 6.83 9.82
CA VAL A 85 20.24 5.93 9.65
C VAL A 85 20.09 5.57 8.17
N THR A 86 19.91 4.29 7.87
CA THR A 86 19.76 3.76 6.51
C THR A 86 18.61 2.77 6.42
N SER A 87 17.99 2.65 5.25
CA SER A 87 16.88 1.72 4.98
C SER A 87 16.75 1.50 3.46
N THR A 88 15.66 0.88 3.01
CA THR A 88 15.37 0.69 1.57
C THR A 88 14.00 1.26 1.21
N ARG A 89 13.92 1.85 0.01
CA ARG A 89 12.71 2.26 -0.69
C ARG A 89 12.80 1.79 -2.13
N ILE A 90 11.81 1.04 -2.58
CA ILE A 90 11.72 0.49 -3.93
C ILE A 90 10.40 0.85 -4.58
N THR A 91 10.42 1.03 -5.90
CA THR A 91 9.24 1.36 -6.69
C THR A 91 9.17 0.53 -7.97
N THR A 92 7.99 0.34 -8.50
CA THR A 92 7.77 -0.31 -9.80
C THR A 92 7.58 0.70 -10.96
N GLN A 93 7.85 1.99 -10.71
CA GLN A 93 7.63 3.08 -11.66
C GLN A 93 8.28 2.81 -13.03
N GLY A 94 7.51 2.97 -14.10
CA GLY A 94 7.96 2.74 -15.47
C GLY A 94 8.26 1.28 -15.83
N LYS A 95 7.96 0.33 -14.94
CA LYS A 95 8.24 -1.10 -15.11
C LYS A 95 6.99 -1.96 -14.96
N LYS A 96 6.31 -1.87 -13.81
CA LYS A 96 5.03 -2.52 -13.54
C LYS A 96 4.05 -1.49 -12.99
N GLU A 97 2.97 -1.27 -13.72
CA GLU A 97 1.96 -0.28 -13.39
C GLU A 97 0.58 -0.87 -13.65
N PHE A 98 -0.38 -0.56 -12.78
CA PHE A 98 -1.68 -1.20 -12.78
C PHE A 98 -2.77 -0.15 -12.73
N LYS A 99 -3.88 -0.41 -13.43
CA LYS A 99 -5.11 0.35 -13.32
C LYS A 99 -6.21 -0.60 -12.91
N TYR A 100 -6.81 -0.36 -11.75
CA TYR A 100 -7.84 -1.22 -11.15
C TYR A 100 -7.34 -2.63 -10.80
N GLY A 101 -8.19 -3.36 -10.07
CA GLY A 101 -7.95 -4.72 -9.64
C GLY A 101 -7.88 -4.86 -8.13
N ARG A 102 -7.56 -6.07 -7.67
CA ARG A 102 -7.08 -6.27 -6.31
C ARG A 102 -5.57 -6.14 -6.31
N ILE A 103 -5.03 -5.33 -5.41
CA ILE A 103 -3.59 -5.22 -5.17
C ILE A 103 -3.37 -5.59 -3.71
N GLU A 104 -2.55 -6.59 -3.45
CA GLU A 104 -2.33 -7.14 -2.12
C GLU A 104 -0.85 -7.38 -1.87
N ALA A 105 -0.42 -7.19 -0.62
CA ALA A 105 0.84 -7.70 -0.15
C ALA A 105 0.68 -8.40 1.20
N ARG A 106 1.54 -9.38 1.45
CA ARG A 106 1.61 -10.09 2.74
C ARG A 106 2.88 -9.69 3.48
N LEU A 107 2.69 -9.07 4.64
CA LEU A 107 3.70 -8.23 5.31
C LEU A 107 3.83 -8.62 6.79
N ASP A 108 5.06 -8.77 7.28
CA ASP A 108 5.41 -8.88 8.70
C ASP A 108 6.14 -7.58 9.08
N ILE A 109 5.43 -6.74 9.84
CA ILE A 109 5.81 -5.34 10.08
C ILE A 109 6.75 -5.20 11.28
N PRO A 110 7.74 -4.28 11.21
CA PRO A 110 8.57 -3.92 12.35
C PRO A 110 7.77 -3.19 13.44
N THR A 111 8.29 -3.20 14.66
CA THR A 111 7.73 -2.43 15.79
C THR A 111 8.75 -1.45 16.37
N GLY A 112 8.26 -0.51 17.18
CA GLY A 112 9.08 0.43 17.95
C GLY A 112 8.94 1.89 17.51
N LYS A 113 9.05 2.79 18.50
CA LYS A 113 8.84 4.23 18.30
C LYS A 113 9.84 4.77 17.26
N GLY A 114 9.29 5.34 16.17
CA GLY A 114 10.06 5.96 15.11
C GLY A 114 10.13 5.15 13.82
N ILE A 115 9.70 3.88 13.80
CA ILE A 115 9.63 3.10 12.55
C ILE A 115 8.35 3.42 11.79
N TRP A 116 8.45 3.48 10.45
CA TRP A 116 7.31 3.73 9.55
C TRP A 116 7.44 2.88 8.28
N PRO A 117 7.06 1.58 8.31
CA PRO A 117 6.89 0.77 7.11
C PRO A 117 5.66 1.22 6.32
N ALA A 118 5.76 1.16 4.99
CA ALA A 118 4.65 1.48 4.09
C ALA A 118 4.60 0.54 2.87
N PHE A 119 3.38 0.23 2.44
CA PHE A 119 3.04 -0.38 1.15
C PHE A 119 1.94 0.47 0.52
N TRP A 120 2.25 1.08 -0.62
CA TRP A 120 1.47 2.20 -1.15
C TRP A 120 1.68 2.35 -2.66
N MET A 121 0.94 3.25 -3.28
CA MET A 121 0.97 3.47 -4.73
C MET A 121 0.93 4.96 -5.08
N LEU A 122 1.60 5.32 -6.19
CA LEU A 122 1.54 6.67 -6.77
C LEU A 122 1.09 6.60 -8.22
N GLY A 123 0.37 7.64 -8.67
CA GLY A 123 -0.06 7.75 -10.07
C GLY A 123 1.13 7.86 -11.02
N SER A 124 1.08 7.09 -12.12
CA SER A 124 2.18 7.02 -13.08
C SER A 124 2.52 8.37 -13.73
N ASN A 125 1.55 9.29 -13.78
CA ASN A 125 1.72 10.63 -14.34
C ASN A 125 2.42 11.64 -13.38
N ILE A 126 3.00 11.17 -12.27
CA ILE A 126 3.63 12.04 -11.26
C ILE A 126 4.74 12.93 -11.83
N LYS A 127 5.45 12.51 -12.88
CA LYS A 127 6.49 13.33 -13.51
C LYS A 127 5.93 14.48 -14.34
N GLU A 128 4.69 14.33 -14.83
CA GLU A 128 3.99 15.27 -15.67
C GLU A 128 3.20 16.29 -14.84
N VAL A 129 2.48 15.82 -13.81
CA VAL A 129 1.54 16.68 -13.05
C VAL A 129 2.01 16.97 -11.62
N GLY A 130 2.97 16.22 -11.10
CA GLY A 130 3.46 16.32 -9.73
C GLY A 130 2.48 15.77 -8.67
N TRP A 131 3.01 15.54 -7.48
CA TRP A 131 2.20 15.31 -6.29
C TRP A 131 1.60 16.63 -5.79
N PRO A 132 0.35 16.68 -5.30
CA PRO A 132 -0.59 15.57 -5.05
C PRO A 132 -1.54 15.29 -6.23
N LYS A 133 -1.36 15.95 -7.38
CA LYS A 133 -2.27 15.84 -8.53
C LYS A 133 -2.26 14.45 -9.17
N SER A 134 -1.13 13.76 -9.10
CA SER A 134 -1.01 12.37 -9.59
C SER A 134 -1.86 11.37 -8.81
N GLY A 135 -2.24 11.71 -7.58
CA GLY A 135 -2.88 10.78 -6.64
C GLY A 135 -1.88 9.85 -5.95
N GLU A 136 -2.28 9.41 -4.76
CA GLU A 136 -1.57 8.48 -3.88
C GLU A 136 -2.59 7.58 -3.17
N ILE A 137 -2.27 6.29 -3.07
CA ILE A 137 -3.08 5.28 -2.39
C ILE A 137 -2.21 4.58 -1.36
N ASP A 138 -2.44 4.85 -0.08
CA ASP A 138 -1.69 4.26 1.01
C ASP A 138 -2.41 3.01 1.51
N ILE A 139 -2.00 1.86 0.96
CA ILE A 139 -2.65 0.56 1.22
C ILE A 139 -2.37 0.11 2.65
N MET A 140 -1.14 0.30 3.13
CA MET A 140 -0.75 0.07 4.51
C MET A 140 0.28 1.10 4.90
N GLU A 141 -0.04 1.88 5.92
CA GLU A 141 0.93 2.61 6.71
C GLU A 141 0.80 2.20 8.18
N TYR A 142 1.95 1.95 8.81
CA TYR A 142 2.06 1.72 10.24
C TYR A 142 3.11 2.67 10.82
N VAL A 143 2.86 3.21 12.00
CA VAL A 143 3.85 4.00 12.74
C VAL A 143 4.07 3.36 14.11
N GLY A 144 5.27 2.87 14.39
CA GLY A 144 5.53 2.10 15.61
C GLY A 144 5.41 2.90 16.91
N LYS A 145 5.19 4.22 16.84
CA LYS A 145 4.81 5.05 17.98
C LYS A 145 3.33 4.92 18.38
N LEU A 146 2.49 4.34 17.51
CA LEU A 146 1.07 4.03 17.76
C LEU A 146 0.81 2.56 17.40
N PRO A 147 1.18 1.62 18.29
CA PRO A 147 0.95 0.20 18.09
C PRO A 147 -0.51 -0.14 17.76
N LYS A 148 -0.71 -1.27 17.10
CA LYS A 148 -1.99 -1.86 16.67
C LYS A 148 -2.75 -1.05 15.64
N THR A 149 -2.25 0.11 15.23
CA THR A 149 -2.99 1.05 14.39
C THR A 149 -2.47 0.97 12.95
N ILE A 150 -3.36 0.61 12.03
CA ILE A 150 -3.11 0.70 10.59
C ILE A 150 -3.82 1.93 10.04
N TYR A 151 -3.10 2.63 9.16
CA TYR A 151 -3.58 3.79 8.44
C TYR A 151 -3.81 3.39 6.98
N ASN A 152 -4.98 3.76 6.48
CA ASN A 152 -5.31 3.72 5.06
C ASN A 152 -5.63 5.15 4.64
N SER A 153 -4.93 5.67 3.64
CA SER A 153 -5.02 7.08 3.27
C SER A 153 -5.13 7.24 1.75
N ILE A 154 -5.80 8.32 1.36
CA ILE A 154 -5.92 8.78 -0.01
C ILE A 154 -5.45 10.22 -0.08
N HIS A 155 -4.46 10.51 -0.92
CA HIS A 155 -4.03 11.87 -1.20
C HIS A 155 -4.37 12.26 -2.64
N THR A 156 -5.00 13.42 -2.78
CA THR A 156 -5.45 14.00 -4.05
C THR A 156 -5.25 15.50 -4.02
N GLN A 157 -5.49 16.19 -5.14
CA GLN A 157 -5.46 17.65 -5.14
C GLN A 157 -6.48 18.26 -4.16
N SER A 158 -7.64 17.63 -3.95
CA SER A 158 -8.67 18.12 -3.04
C SER A 158 -8.37 17.89 -1.55
N SER A 159 -7.58 16.87 -1.21
CA SER A 159 -7.13 16.61 0.15
C SER A 159 -5.83 15.80 0.18
N HIS A 160 -4.77 16.34 0.78
CA HIS A 160 -3.43 15.75 0.85
C HIS A 160 -2.66 16.25 2.08
N GLY A 161 -1.50 15.65 2.40
CA GLY A 161 -0.82 15.88 3.68
C GLY A 161 -1.65 15.36 4.86
N ASN A 162 -2.26 16.26 5.64
CA ASN A 162 -3.25 15.87 6.66
C ASN A 162 -4.62 15.60 5.99
N THR A 163 -4.65 14.64 5.07
CA THR A 163 -5.83 14.33 4.25
C THR A 163 -7.01 13.96 5.13
N ILE A 164 -8.22 14.39 4.75
CA ILE A 164 -9.46 13.95 5.42
C ILE A 164 -9.93 12.58 4.92
N ASN A 165 -9.36 12.11 3.81
CA ASN A 165 -9.70 10.84 3.17
C ASN A 165 -8.81 9.73 3.75
N ASN A 166 -9.00 9.43 5.03
CA ASN A 166 -8.25 8.38 5.71
C ASN A 166 -9.12 7.59 6.70
N ALA A 167 -8.65 6.41 7.06
CA ALA A 167 -9.09 5.68 8.24
C ALA A 167 -7.90 5.33 9.12
N LYS A 168 -8.19 5.21 10.42
CA LYS A 168 -7.26 4.70 11.44
C LYS A 168 -7.99 3.58 12.15
N ALA A 169 -7.57 2.35 11.91
CA ALA A 169 -8.23 1.16 12.44
C ALA A 169 -7.28 0.39 13.36
N ILE A 170 -7.83 -0.15 14.45
CA ILE A 170 -7.09 -0.95 15.44
C ILE A 170 -7.24 -2.43 15.08
N PHE A 171 -6.10 -3.11 14.94
CA PHE A 171 -5.99 -4.55 14.72
C PHE A 171 -5.06 -5.11 15.80
N GLU A 172 -5.64 -5.85 16.77
CA GLU A 172 -4.96 -6.20 18.04
C GLU A 172 -3.65 -6.98 17.87
N ASN A 173 -3.54 -7.77 16.80
CA ASN A 173 -2.43 -8.69 16.57
C ASN A 173 -1.60 -8.30 15.33
N VAL A 174 -1.73 -7.08 14.80
CA VAL A 174 -1.12 -6.72 13.51
C VAL A 174 0.41 -6.73 13.51
N GLU A 175 1.02 -6.70 14.70
CA GLU A 175 2.46 -6.90 14.90
C GLU A 175 2.88 -8.38 15.05
N GLU A 176 1.94 -9.33 15.06
CA GLU A 176 2.20 -10.74 15.30
C GLU A 176 2.35 -11.53 13.99
N GLY A 177 3.50 -11.36 13.35
CA GLY A 177 3.85 -12.07 12.13
C GLY A 177 3.18 -11.47 10.89
N PHE A 178 2.85 -12.33 9.93
CA PHE A 178 2.41 -11.88 8.61
C PHE A 178 0.90 -11.66 8.54
N HIS A 179 0.53 -10.47 8.04
CA HIS A 179 -0.83 -10.07 7.71
C HIS A 179 -0.95 -9.72 6.23
N THR A 180 -2.16 -9.78 5.69
CA THR A 180 -2.45 -9.35 4.31
C THR A 180 -3.04 -7.94 4.30
N TYR A 181 -2.55 -7.11 3.40
CA TYR A 181 -3.01 -5.74 3.21
C TYR A 181 -3.36 -5.55 1.75
N ALA A 182 -4.60 -5.18 1.47
CA ALA A 182 -5.09 -5.13 0.10
C ALA A 182 -5.95 -3.92 -0.17
N ILE A 183 -6.06 -3.58 -1.45
CA ILE A 183 -7.15 -2.77 -1.99
C ILE A 183 -7.93 -3.54 -3.04
N ASP A 184 -9.23 -3.30 -3.09
CA ASP A 184 -10.06 -3.55 -4.26
C ASP A 184 -10.35 -2.20 -4.92
N TRP A 185 -9.65 -1.93 -6.03
CA TRP A 185 -9.73 -0.67 -6.76
C TRP A 185 -10.51 -0.85 -8.06
N THR A 186 -11.54 -0.01 -8.22
CA THR A 186 -12.40 0.03 -9.41
C THR A 186 -12.53 1.46 -9.91
N ALA A 187 -13.26 1.68 -11.01
CA ALA A 187 -13.64 3.02 -11.45
C ALA A 187 -14.45 3.78 -10.40
N GLU A 188 -15.14 3.07 -9.50
CA GLU A 188 -16.14 3.68 -8.63
C GLU A 188 -15.71 3.91 -7.19
N LYS A 189 -14.81 3.07 -6.70
CA LYS A 189 -14.35 3.10 -5.32
C LYS A 189 -13.02 2.36 -5.16
N ILE A 190 -12.35 2.66 -4.06
CA ILE A 190 -11.21 1.92 -3.54
C ILE A 190 -11.61 1.44 -2.14
N ASP A 191 -11.74 0.13 -1.98
CA ASP A 191 -11.94 -0.51 -0.68
C ASP A 191 -10.59 -1.01 -0.17
N PHE A 192 -10.28 -0.82 1.11
CA PHE A 192 -9.04 -1.22 1.76
C PHE A 192 -9.30 -2.33 2.76
N PHE A 193 -8.41 -3.31 2.83
CA PHE A 193 -8.56 -4.51 3.65
C PHE A 193 -7.29 -4.81 4.45
N VAL A 194 -7.49 -5.33 5.65
CA VAL A 194 -6.46 -6.01 6.45
C VAL A 194 -7.02 -7.39 6.80
N ASP A 195 -6.34 -8.46 6.40
CA ASP A 195 -6.82 -9.86 6.55
C ASP A 195 -8.25 -10.07 6.07
N ASP A 196 -8.55 -9.58 4.87
CA ASP A 196 -9.87 -9.58 4.23
C ASP A 196 -10.99 -8.85 5.01
N VAL A 197 -10.65 -8.18 6.11
CA VAL A 197 -11.56 -7.28 6.84
C VAL A 197 -11.52 -5.90 6.22
N LEU A 198 -12.66 -5.42 5.73
CA LEU A 198 -12.81 -4.06 5.19
C LEU A 198 -12.49 -3.02 6.28
N ALA A 199 -11.43 -2.24 6.07
CA ALA A 199 -10.96 -1.19 6.97
C ALA A 199 -11.45 0.21 6.55
N TYR A 200 -11.50 0.48 5.24
CA TYR A 200 -11.87 1.78 4.70
C TYR A 200 -12.44 1.68 3.28
N THR A 201 -13.30 2.62 2.91
CA THR A 201 -13.77 2.79 1.53
C THR A 201 -13.65 4.26 1.14
N TYR A 202 -12.95 4.51 0.03
CA TYR A 202 -12.96 5.80 -0.64
C TYR A 202 -13.85 5.75 -1.89
N ALA A 203 -14.97 6.49 -1.85
CA ALA A 203 -15.98 6.52 -2.90
C ALA A 203 -16.65 7.90 -2.97
N PRO A 204 -15.94 8.96 -3.41
CA PRO A 204 -16.52 10.29 -3.53
C PRO A 204 -17.67 10.27 -4.54
N THR A 205 -18.73 11.03 -4.24
CA THR A 205 -19.91 11.16 -5.11
C THR A 205 -19.58 11.91 -6.40
N ASP A 206 -18.76 12.96 -6.31
CA ASP A 206 -18.27 13.72 -7.45
C ASP A 206 -16.83 13.32 -7.78
N LYS A 207 -16.64 12.70 -8.94
CA LYS A 207 -15.35 12.20 -9.45
C LYS A 207 -14.78 13.17 -10.47
N THR A 208 -14.10 14.20 -9.97
CA THR A 208 -13.31 15.14 -10.76
C THR A 208 -11.84 14.74 -10.76
N GLU A 209 -10.98 15.32 -11.60
CA GLU A 209 -9.53 15.09 -11.51
C GLU A 209 -8.96 15.44 -10.12
N ALA A 210 -9.58 16.38 -9.39
CA ALA A 210 -9.12 16.81 -8.08
C ALA A 210 -9.50 15.84 -6.93
N THR A 211 -10.58 15.08 -7.09
CA THR A 211 -11.11 14.13 -6.09
C THR A 211 -10.86 12.68 -6.49
N TRP A 212 -10.68 12.39 -7.77
CA TRP A 212 -10.53 11.05 -8.30
C TRP A 212 -9.45 10.96 -9.40
N PRO A 213 -8.17 11.23 -9.09
CA PRO A 213 -7.05 10.99 -10.02
C PRO A 213 -6.71 9.49 -10.18
N PHE A 214 -7.66 8.59 -9.88
CA PHE A 214 -7.49 7.13 -9.82
C PHE A 214 -8.04 6.42 -11.06
N ASP A 215 -8.27 7.15 -12.16
CA ASP A 215 -8.67 6.58 -13.46
C ASP A 215 -7.49 6.44 -14.44
N GLN A 216 -6.31 6.10 -13.91
CA GLN A 216 -5.05 5.98 -14.64
C GLN A 216 -4.18 4.87 -14.03
N PRO A 217 -3.07 4.46 -14.67
CA PRO A 217 -2.10 3.54 -14.05
C PRO A 217 -1.44 4.13 -12.81
N PHE A 218 -1.17 3.26 -11.84
CA PHE A 218 -0.43 3.51 -10.61
C PHE A 218 0.68 2.48 -10.48
N PHE A 219 1.82 2.88 -9.91
CA PHE A 219 2.92 1.98 -9.58
C PHE A 219 3.01 1.77 -8.07
N VAL A 220 3.48 0.58 -7.67
CA VAL A 220 3.67 0.17 -6.27
C VAL A 220 4.98 0.72 -5.71
N LEU A 221 4.95 1.10 -4.43
CA LEU A 221 6.09 1.45 -3.59
C LEU A 221 6.08 0.60 -2.31
N ILE A 222 7.29 0.21 -1.88
CA ILE A 222 7.55 -0.43 -0.58
C ILE A 222 8.74 0.28 0.05
N ASN A 223 8.61 0.72 1.29
CA ASN A 223 9.71 1.28 2.05
C ASN A 223 9.56 1.08 3.56
N MET A 224 10.64 1.38 4.27
CA MET A 224 10.62 1.56 5.71
C MET A 224 11.32 2.87 6.07
N ALA A 225 10.54 3.91 6.31
CA ALA A 225 11.02 5.19 6.80
C ALA A 225 11.36 5.12 8.29
N VAL A 226 12.17 6.08 8.75
CA VAL A 226 12.55 6.23 10.15
C VAL A 226 12.45 7.70 10.58
N GLY A 227 11.76 7.95 11.68
CA GLY A 227 11.49 9.29 12.18
C GLY A 227 10.46 10.02 11.32
N GLY A 228 10.77 11.25 10.94
CA GLY A 228 9.85 12.12 10.21
C GLY A 228 8.73 12.70 11.08
N ASN A 229 7.97 13.63 10.51
CA ASN A 229 6.87 14.31 11.19
C ASN A 229 5.72 13.33 11.50
N PHE A 230 5.55 12.29 10.67
CA PHE A 230 4.50 11.28 10.84
C PHE A 230 4.97 10.07 11.66
N GLY A 231 6.07 9.40 11.27
CA GLY A 231 6.62 8.27 12.02
C GLY A 231 7.27 8.63 13.37
N GLY A 232 7.73 9.88 13.52
CA GLY A 232 8.47 10.42 14.68
C GLY A 232 7.85 11.72 15.25
N PRO A 233 8.65 12.77 15.55
CA PRO A 233 10.07 12.94 15.23
C PRO A 233 11.03 12.18 16.17
N GLU A 234 10.56 11.80 17.35
CA GLU A 234 11.34 10.97 18.29
C GLU A 234 11.53 9.55 17.75
N VAL A 235 12.75 9.02 17.87
CA VAL A 235 13.09 7.64 17.54
C VAL A 235 13.74 7.00 18.76
N ASP A 236 13.25 5.84 19.17
CA ASP A 236 13.92 5.00 20.16
C ASP A 236 15.05 4.25 19.46
N GLU A 237 16.31 4.51 19.83
CA GLU A 237 17.45 3.89 19.15
C GLU A 237 17.61 2.39 19.44
N SER A 238 16.91 1.86 20.45
CA SER A 238 16.93 0.42 20.75
C SER A 238 16.22 -0.43 19.69
N ILE A 239 15.47 0.19 18.76
CA ILE A 239 14.78 -0.50 17.66
C ILE A 239 15.74 -1.02 16.58
N TYR A 240 17.00 -0.56 16.55
CA TYR A 240 17.93 -0.95 15.49
C TYR A 240 18.68 -2.25 15.82
N PRO A 241 18.88 -3.14 14.84
CA PRO A 241 18.28 -3.11 13.50
C PRO A 241 16.79 -3.46 13.55
N SER A 242 15.98 -2.77 12.74
CA SER A 242 14.55 -3.05 12.61
C SER A 242 14.29 -3.74 11.28
N VAL A 243 13.42 -4.75 11.25
CA VAL A 243 13.22 -5.64 10.10
C VAL A 243 11.77 -5.60 9.62
N TYR A 244 11.60 -5.35 8.34
CA TYR A 244 10.33 -5.41 7.63
C TYR A 244 10.39 -6.50 6.57
N LYS A 245 9.49 -7.49 6.65
CA LYS A 245 9.46 -8.60 5.70
C LYS A 245 8.22 -8.55 4.83
N ILE A 246 8.43 -8.86 3.55
CA ILE A 246 7.42 -8.93 2.52
C ILE A 246 7.50 -10.32 1.90
N ASP A 247 6.40 -11.05 1.96
CA ASP A 247 6.24 -12.39 1.38
C ASP A 247 5.90 -12.32 -0.10
N TYR A 248 4.87 -11.56 -0.45
CA TYR A 248 4.56 -11.33 -1.86
C TYR A 248 3.89 -9.98 -2.09
N VAL A 249 3.87 -9.58 -3.36
CA VAL A 249 2.91 -8.62 -3.91
C VAL A 249 2.15 -9.30 -5.04
N LYS A 250 0.82 -9.21 -5.04
CA LYS A 250 -0.05 -9.82 -6.04
C LYS A 250 -1.08 -8.84 -6.57
N VAL A 251 -1.39 -9.00 -7.85
CA VAL A 251 -2.39 -8.18 -8.55
C VAL A 251 -3.35 -9.07 -9.34
N TRP A 252 -4.65 -8.85 -9.14
CA TRP A 252 -5.72 -9.56 -9.85
C TRP A 252 -6.69 -8.61 -10.56
N GLN A 253 -7.14 -8.97 -11.76
CA GLN A 253 -8.07 -8.17 -12.59
C GLN A 253 -9.15 -9.01 -13.26
#